data_AF-A2ZPG2-F1
#
_entry.id   AF-A2ZPG2-F1
#
_cell.length_a   1.000
_cell.length_b   1.000
_cell.length_c   1.000
_cell.angle_alpha   90.00
_cell.angle_beta   90.00
_cell.angle_gamma   90.00
#
_symmetry.space_group_name_H-M   'P 1'
#
loop_
_entity.id
_entity.type
_entity.pdbx_description
1 polymer ?
#
loop_
_entity_poly.entity_id
_entity_poly.type
_entity_poly.pdbx_seq_one_letter_code
_entity_poly.pdbx_strand_id
1 'polypeptide(L)'
;MSVMNGAKLLVFSDVIGIEQLGDQYFPEGNAGVVLHDSVEDVEEAFAMVDSCRSHLDAVLLLLDHPRLPGVDGLIQEELAAADGDLQAAIGNAELGTELAVGARQDVSGAN
;
A
#
# COMPACT_ATOMS: atom_id res chain seq x y z
N MET A 1 48.87 3.53 -3.22
CA MET A 1 47.89 3.96 -2.20
C MET A 1 47.85 5.48 -2.26
N SER A 2 46.77 6.19 -2.58
CA SER A 2 45.34 5.91 -2.36
C SER A 2 44.49 6.36 -3.56
N VAL A 3 43.37 5.69 -3.73
CA VAL A 3 42.34 5.84 -4.76
C VAL A 3 41.31 6.89 -4.32
N MET A 4 40.63 7.51 -5.31
CA MET A 4 39.34 8.22 -5.23
C MET A 4 39.32 9.58 -4.49
N ASN A 5 38.61 10.61 -4.97
CA ASN A 5 37.18 10.54 -5.25
C ASN A 5 36.70 11.58 -6.27
N GLY A 6 36.37 11.12 -7.48
CA GLY A 6 35.63 11.85 -8.52
C GLY A 6 34.12 11.95 -8.24
N ALA A 7 33.72 12.05 -6.97
CA ALA A 7 32.32 11.95 -6.56
C ALA A 7 31.62 13.32 -6.41
N LYS A 8 32.29 14.44 -6.64
CA LYS A 8 31.72 15.78 -6.40
C LYS A 8 31.28 16.53 -7.65
N LEU A 9 31.45 15.93 -8.83
CA LEU A 9 31.09 16.52 -10.13
C LEU A 9 30.14 15.62 -10.94
N LEU A 10 29.31 14.83 -10.28
CA LEU A 10 28.23 14.06 -10.93
C LEU A 10 26.84 14.44 -10.42
N VAL A 11 26.74 15.12 -9.28
CA VAL A 11 25.44 15.44 -8.67
C VAL A 11 24.73 16.62 -9.36
N PHE A 12 25.46 17.47 -10.10
CA PHE A 12 24.84 18.62 -10.80
C PHE A 12 24.60 18.41 -12.29
N SER A 13 25.14 17.35 -12.89
CA SER A 13 24.88 17.04 -14.30
C SER A 13 23.69 16.11 -14.49
N ASP A 14 23.38 15.25 -13.51
CA ASP A 14 22.19 14.38 -13.56
C ASP A 14 20.88 15.14 -13.28
N VAL A 15 20.92 16.22 -12.48
CA VAL A 15 19.70 17.03 -12.22
C VAL A 15 19.33 17.90 -13.41
N ILE A 16 20.32 18.40 -14.17
CA ILE A 16 20.08 19.28 -15.33
C ILE A 16 19.72 18.46 -16.59
N GLY A 17 20.11 17.18 -16.65
CA GLY A 17 19.80 16.29 -17.78
C GLY A 17 18.36 15.79 -17.85
N ILE A 18 17.64 15.78 -16.72
CA ILE A 18 16.24 15.31 -16.66
C ILE A 18 15.27 16.40 -17.12
N GLU A 19 15.58 17.67 -16.90
CA GLU A 19 14.72 18.79 -17.30
C GLU A 19 14.61 18.99 -18.82
N GLN A 20 15.44 18.30 -19.61
CA GLN A 20 15.47 18.36 -21.09
C GLN A 20 15.02 17.08 -21.81
N LEU A 21 14.65 16.01 -21.09
CA LEU A 21 14.04 14.81 -21.67
C LEU A 21 12.52 15.03 -21.80
N GLY A 22 12.17 16.04 -22.60
CA GLY A 22 10.82 16.55 -22.78
C GLY A 22 9.82 15.52 -23.28
N ASP A 23 8.59 15.62 -22.77
CA ASP A 23 7.30 14.99 -23.13
C ASP A 23 7.26 13.45 -23.29
N GLN A 24 8.33 12.79 -23.73
CA GLN A 24 8.43 11.35 -23.98
C GLN A 24 8.57 10.48 -22.73
N TYR A 25 8.99 11.05 -21.60
CA TYR A 25 9.13 10.33 -20.32
C TYR A 25 8.09 10.75 -19.28
N PHE A 26 7.22 11.69 -19.64
CA PHE A 26 6.15 12.17 -18.78
C PHE A 26 5.13 11.07 -18.45
N PRO A 27 4.72 10.19 -19.40
CA PRO A 27 3.83 9.07 -19.11
C PRO A 27 4.45 8.03 -18.17
N GLU A 28 5.72 7.70 -18.34
CA GLU A 28 6.44 6.75 -17.48
C GLU A 28 6.68 7.32 -16.08
N GLY A 29 7.00 8.61 -15.96
CA GLY A 29 7.11 9.31 -14.69
C GLY A 29 5.78 9.33 -13.93
N ASN A 30 4.68 9.63 -14.63
CA ASN A 30 3.33 9.61 -14.06
C ASN A 30 2.92 8.19 -13.61
N ALA A 31 3.17 7.19 -14.45
CA ALA A 31 2.89 5.79 -14.11
C ALA A 31 3.71 5.30 -12.90
N GLY A 32 4.95 5.79 -12.74
CA GLY A 32 5.76 5.51 -11.56
C GLY A 32 5.15 6.01 -10.25
N VAL A 33 4.59 7.23 -10.27
CA VAL A 33 3.86 7.79 -9.10
C VAL A 33 2.61 6.97 -8.82
N VAL A 34 1.80 6.68 -9.84
CA VAL A 34 0.56 5.90 -9.67
C VAL A 34 0.85 4.48 -9.17
N LEU A 35 1.94 3.85 -9.62
CA LEU A 35 2.36 2.55 -9.10
C LEU A 35 2.83 2.62 -7.64
N HIS A 36 3.50 3.70 -7.24
CA HIS A 36 3.86 3.89 -5.84
C HIS A 36 2.60 3.97 -4.96
N ASP A 37 1.62 4.79 -5.35
CA ASP A 37 0.36 4.93 -4.62
C ASP A 37 -0.40 3.59 -4.56
N SER A 38 -0.36 2.80 -5.65
CA SER A 38 -0.96 1.46 -5.65
C SER A 38 -0.32 0.48 -4.66
N VAL A 39 0.98 0.64 -4.36
CA VAL A 39 1.67 -0.18 -3.36
C VAL A 39 1.25 0.24 -1.96
N GLU A 40 1.12 1.53 -1.71
CA GLU A 40 0.65 2.06 -0.43
C GLU A 40 -0.75 1.53 -0.08
N ASP A 41 -1.68 1.54 -1.04
CA ASP A 41 -3.02 0.98 -0.86
C ASP A 41 -2.98 -0.52 -0.54
N VAL A 42 -2.13 -1.29 -1.25
CA VAL A 42 -1.99 -2.72 -0.97
C VAL A 42 -1.36 -2.99 0.40
N GLU A 43 -0.37 -2.20 0.81
CA GLU A 43 0.22 -2.28 2.15
C GLU A 43 -0.81 -1.98 3.24
N GLU A 44 -1.66 -0.98 3.04
CA GLU A 44 -2.76 -0.68 3.96
C GLU A 44 -3.78 -1.83 4.00
N ALA A 45 -4.10 -2.44 2.85
CA ALA A 45 -4.96 -3.62 2.81
C ALA A 45 -4.39 -4.79 3.65
N PHE A 46 -3.08 -5.03 3.59
CA PHE A 46 -2.44 -6.05 4.43
C PHE A 46 -2.51 -5.71 5.92
N ALA A 47 -2.30 -4.44 6.30
CA ALA A 47 -2.42 -4.00 7.68
C ALA A 47 -3.85 -4.24 8.23
N MET A 48 -4.88 -3.96 7.42
CA MET A 48 -6.27 -4.21 7.78
C MET A 48 -6.57 -5.71 7.93
N VAL A 49 -6.01 -6.58 7.08
CA VAL A 49 -6.14 -8.04 7.24
C VAL A 49 -5.52 -8.52 8.56
N ASP A 50 -4.36 -7.99 8.95
CA ASP A 50 -3.72 -8.37 10.20
C ASP A 50 -4.48 -7.84 11.43
N SER A 51 -5.10 -6.66 11.33
CA SER A 51 -6.04 -6.15 12.34
C SER A 51 -7.27 -7.04 12.47
N CYS A 52 -7.91 -7.41 11.36
CA CYS A 52 -9.03 -8.35 11.32
C CYS A 52 -8.69 -9.69 12.00
N ARG A 53 -7.51 -10.26 11.73
CA ARG A 53 -7.04 -11.48 12.40
C ARG A 53 -6.92 -11.31 13.90
N SER A 54 -6.42 -10.17 14.35
CA SER A 54 -6.27 -9.88 15.79
C SER A 54 -7.63 -9.83 16.50
N HIS A 55 -8.65 -9.25 15.87
CA HIS A 55 -10.03 -9.29 16.36
C HIS A 55 -10.58 -10.71 16.44
N LEU A 56 -10.35 -11.54 15.41
CA LEU A 56 -10.79 -12.94 15.42
C LEU A 56 -10.07 -13.77 16.50
N ASP A 57 -8.78 -13.54 16.73
CA ASP A 57 -8.04 -14.16 17.83
C ASP A 57 -8.63 -13.76 19.20
N ALA A 58 -9.02 -12.49 19.36
CA ALA A 58 -9.71 -12.03 20.56
C ALA A 58 -11.07 -12.74 20.74
N VAL A 59 -11.86 -12.91 19.67
CA VAL A 59 -13.11 -13.69 19.71
C VAL A 59 -12.87 -15.13 20.17
N LEU A 60 -11.83 -15.79 19.65
CA LEU A 60 -11.49 -17.16 20.08
C LEU A 60 -11.19 -17.21 21.58
N LEU A 61 -10.43 -16.24 22.10
CA LEU A 61 -10.15 -16.14 23.54
C LEU A 61 -11.43 -15.90 24.37
N LEU A 62 -12.36 -15.08 23.89
CA LEU A 62 -13.63 -14.81 24.58
C LEU A 62 -14.54 -16.05 24.60
N LEU A 63 -14.55 -16.84 23.53
CA LEU A 63 -15.32 -18.09 23.44
C LEU A 63 -14.86 -19.14 24.46
N ASP A 64 -13.58 -19.13 24.84
CA ASP A 64 -13.05 -19.99 25.91
C ASP A 64 -13.55 -19.60 27.32
N HIS A 65 -14.19 -18.43 27.45
CA HIS A 65 -14.62 -17.86 28.73
C HIS A 65 -16.12 -17.48 28.77
N PRO A 66 -17.04 -18.43 28.51
CA PRO A 66 -18.48 -18.15 28.32
C PRO A 66 -19.22 -17.67 29.59
N ARG A 67 -18.55 -17.64 30.75
CA ARG A 67 -19.13 -17.16 32.01
C ARG A 67 -18.81 -15.70 32.30
N LEU A 68 -18.00 -15.06 31.47
CA LEU A 68 -17.69 -13.64 31.63
C LEU A 68 -18.97 -12.82 31.42
N PRO A 69 -19.34 -11.94 32.37
CA PRO A 69 -20.50 -11.07 32.20
C PRO A 69 -20.36 -10.21 30.94
N GLY A 70 -21.37 -10.24 30.07
CA GLY A 70 -21.37 -9.45 28.83
C GLY A 70 -20.49 -10.00 27.70
N VAL A 71 -19.95 -11.22 27.83
CA VAL A 71 -19.06 -11.83 26.83
C VAL A 71 -19.68 -11.89 25.43
N ASP A 72 -20.97 -12.16 25.33
CA ASP A 72 -21.67 -12.19 24.03
C ASP A 72 -21.62 -10.81 23.35
N GLY A 73 -21.72 -9.72 24.11
CA GLY A 73 -21.61 -8.36 23.59
C GLY A 73 -20.20 -8.06 23.06
N LEU A 74 -19.18 -8.41 23.85
CA LEU A 74 -17.77 -8.25 23.43
C LEU A 74 -17.47 -9.06 22.17
N ILE A 75 -17.97 -10.29 22.07
CA ILE A 75 -17.82 -11.11 20.85
C ILE A 75 -18.44 -10.41 19.64
N GLN A 76 -19.64 -9.83 19.78
CA GLN A 76 -20.28 -9.11 18.66
C GLN A 76 -19.52 -7.84 18.28
N GLU A 77 -18.96 -7.11 19.24
CA GLU A 77 -18.14 -5.92 18.98
C GLU A 77 -16.87 -6.28 18.21
N GLU A 78 -16.14 -7.32 18.64
CA GLU A 78 -14.94 -7.79 17.95
C GLU A 78 -15.25 -8.33 16.54
N LEU A 79 -16.35 -9.06 16.37
CA LEU A 79 -16.78 -9.53 15.05
C LEU A 79 -17.15 -8.36 14.11
N ALA A 80 -17.80 -7.33 14.62
CA ALA A 80 -18.13 -6.14 13.83
C ALA A 80 -16.87 -5.35 13.44
N ALA A 81 -15.89 -5.24 14.34
CA ALA A 81 -14.60 -4.63 14.03
C ALA A 81 -13.84 -5.43 12.96
N ALA A 82 -13.79 -6.76 13.09
CA ALA A 82 -13.17 -7.64 12.11
C ALA A 82 -13.81 -7.52 10.71
N ASP A 83 -15.14 -7.42 10.63
CA ASP A 83 -15.86 -7.21 9.37
C ASP A 83 -15.53 -5.83 8.76
N GLY A 84 -15.46 -4.79 9.58
CA GLY A 84 -15.05 -3.45 9.15
C GLY A 84 -13.64 -3.41 8.55
N ASP A 85 -12.68 -4.02 9.24
CA ASP A 85 -11.29 -4.14 8.76
C ASP A 85 -11.21 -4.95 7.47
N LEU A 86 -11.98 -6.05 7.36
CA LEU A 86 -12.01 -6.85 6.15
C LEU A 86 -12.59 -6.07 4.95
N GLN A 87 -13.65 -5.28 5.16
CA GLN A 87 -14.22 -4.43 4.13
C GLN A 87 -13.23 -3.33 3.69
N ALA A 88 -12.51 -2.72 4.63
CA ALA A 88 -11.46 -1.75 4.34
C ALA A 88 -10.32 -2.39 3.54
N ALA A 89 -9.87 -3.59 3.92
CA ALA A 89 -8.85 -4.33 3.21
C ALA A 89 -9.24 -4.62 1.76
N ILE A 90 -10.48 -5.03 1.52
CA ILE A 90 -11.01 -5.26 0.17
C ILE A 90 -10.99 -3.97 -0.63
N GLY A 91 -11.48 -2.87 -0.07
CA GLY A 91 -11.50 -1.56 -0.74
C GLY A 91 -10.10 -1.10 -1.16
N ASN A 92 -9.13 -1.18 -0.25
CA ASN A 92 -7.75 -0.80 -0.54
C ASN A 92 -7.08 -1.72 -1.57
N ALA A 93 -7.35 -3.04 -1.53
CA ALA A 93 -6.86 -3.96 -2.53
C ALA A 93 -7.45 -3.70 -3.94
N GLU A 94 -8.73 -3.33 -4.01
CA GLU A 94 -9.40 -2.93 -5.25
C GLU A 94 -8.81 -1.63 -5.81
N LEU A 95 -8.62 -0.60 -4.96
CA LEU A 95 -8.01 0.67 -5.33
C LEU A 95 -6.58 0.48 -5.86
N GLY A 96 -5.73 -0.24 -5.12
CA GLY A 96 -4.37 -0.52 -5.57
C GLY A 96 -4.34 -1.30 -6.88
N THR A 97 -5.27 -2.23 -7.07
CA THR A 97 -5.40 -2.95 -8.36
C THR A 97 -5.80 -2.02 -9.50
N GLU A 98 -6.76 -1.13 -9.28
CA GLU A 98 -7.21 -0.15 -10.28
C GLU A 98 -6.09 0.80 -10.69
N LEU A 99 -5.36 1.36 -9.71
CA LEU A 99 -4.21 2.23 -9.95
C LEU A 99 -3.10 1.52 -10.73
N ALA A 100 -2.76 0.28 -10.35
CA ALA A 100 -1.73 -0.50 -11.05
C ALA A 100 -2.12 -0.82 -12.50
N VAL A 101 -3.41 -1.11 -12.75
CA VAL A 101 -3.94 -1.31 -14.11
C VAL A 101 -3.89 0.00 -14.90
N GLY A 102 -4.29 1.12 -14.30
CA GLY A 102 -4.25 2.45 -14.91
C GLY A 102 -2.83 2.84 -15.32
N ALA A 103 -1.86 2.72 -14.40
CA ALA A 103 -0.46 3.01 -14.67
C ALA A 103 0.10 2.20 -15.84
N ARG A 104 -0.29 0.92 -15.96
CA ARG A 104 0.11 0.08 -17.09
C ARG A 104 -0.48 0.56 -18.42
N GLN A 105 -1.71 1.05 -18.42
CA GLN A 105 -2.38 1.58 -19.62
C GLN A 105 -1.76 2.90 -20.07
N ASP A 106 -1.39 3.79 -19.15
CA ASP A 106 -0.76 5.08 -19.45
C ASP A 106 0.57 4.90 -20.20
N VAL A 107 1.40 3.95 -19.78
CA VAL A 107 2.66 3.62 -20.48
C VAL A 107 2.41 2.91 -21.82
N SER A 108 1.37 2.08 -21.91
CA SER A 108 1.07 1.33 -23.14
C SER A 108 0.50 2.24 -24.23
N GLY A 109 -0.28 3.27 -23.87
CA GLY A 109 -0.91 4.23 -24.78
C GLY A 109 -0.01 5.39 -25.21
N ALA A 110 1.17 5.53 -24.60
CA ALA A 110 2.16 6.54 -24.95
C ALA A 110 3.07 6.18 -26.14
N ASN A 111 2.95 4.96 -26.68
CA ASN A 111 3.76 4.43 -27.79
C ASN A 111 3.19 4.75 -29.18
#